data_AF-A0A7S2B174-F1
#
_entry.id   AF-A0A7S2B174-F1
#
_cell.length_a   1.000
_cell.length_b   1.000
_cell.length_c   1.000
_cell.angle_alpha   90.00
_cell.angle_beta   90.00
_cell.angle_gamma   90.00
#
_symmetry.space_group_name_H-M   'P 1'
#
loop_
_entity.id
_entity.type
_entity.pdbx_description
1 polymer ?
#
loop_
_entity_poly.entity_id
_entity_poly.type
_entity_poly.pdbx_seq_one_letter_code
_entity_poly.pdbx_strand_id
1 'polypeptide(L)'
;QTVTMKFTSTLALTLALATAHAAEDAGVGGLSSGGGAAAAPAPGAASASGAVSDVVVDSGACKAAFTDLCSHITPGNGRAANCLRSKNAAAKNRGKPKLASDCDEAVSQYFISVAKDPVKLNPELAKECAEELTSLCGDQDDKMLCLKKKKLKLGDSCKAKVFKEQLAAAADLRLDISLYSKCKEDIQTSCKKIRPGEGRLHNCLKIKYNSKDPAETLTDTCKAAVFQSKIEKSEDIRLDVAAKSKCESEVEKFCSNTKFGEARIQKCLYDSRSKDGFGDDCKAEIQSKITNAASDYRLDWKVKTKCLSDITAICPEEKKVADSSFFESGVVISCMKKSLGKIKDKTCRNEIVRVAGVQAEHISANKPAMNACSVDITRFCPTVKKGEGKLQSCLRSHLQQLSDPCRAQEFKDMVVESADIEMKPKMARICKPSIKKFCTDMTHGDARIFDCLSEHKDDEDMDAACAEEIQADEVIMVEM
;
A
#
# COMPACT_ATOMS: atom_id res chain seq x y z
N GLN A 1 35.65 -40.71 -1.61
CA GLN A 1 34.94 -40.62 -2.90
C GLN A 1 34.54 -39.17 -3.09
N THR A 2 35.26 -38.50 -3.98
CA THR A 2 35.19 -37.07 -4.28
C THR A 2 34.28 -36.89 -5.50
N VAL A 3 33.23 -36.07 -5.39
CA VAL A 3 32.46 -35.62 -6.57
C VAL A 3 32.51 -34.10 -6.62
N THR A 4 33.46 -33.62 -7.42
CA THR A 4 33.53 -32.26 -7.97
C THR A 4 32.48 -32.10 -9.07
N MET A 5 31.57 -31.13 -8.94
CA MET A 5 30.78 -30.63 -10.07
C MET A 5 31.26 -29.23 -10.47
N LYS A 6 31.80 -29.14 -11.68
CA LYS A 6 32.13 -27.90 -12.40
C LYS A 6 30.85 -27.32 -12.99
N PHE A 7 30.60 -26.03 -12.76
CA PHE A 7 29.71 -25.22 -13.59
C PHE A 7 30.55 -24.22 -14.39
N THR A 8 30.57 -24.39 -15.71
CA THR A 8 31.11 -23.42 -16.67
C THR A 8 30.00 -22.44 -17.05
N SER A 9 30.22 -21.15 -16.80
CA SER A 9 29.40 -20.06 -17.33
C SER A 9 30.28 -19.18 -18.23
N THR A 10 29.99 -19.18 -19.52
CA THR A 10 30.51 -18.23 -20.49
C THR A 10 29.30 -17.62 -21.18
N LEU A 11 29.00 -16.36 -20.87
CA LEU A 11 28.18 -15.52 -21.72
C LEU A 11 28.89 -14.17 -21.86
N ALA A 12 29.35 -13.92 -23.08
CA ALA A 12 30.08 -12.73 -23.47
C ALA A 12 29.15 -11.50 -23.51
N LEU A 13 29.68 -10.40 -22.98
CA LEU A 13 29.11 -9.06 -23.01
C LEU A 13 29.61 -8.36 -24.28
N THR A 14 28.73 -8.04 -25.23
CA THR A 14 29.05 -7.09 -26.32
C THR A 14 28.34 -5.78 -26.09
N LEU A 15 29.16 -4.78 -25.77
CA LEU A 15 28.87 -3.35 -25.69
C LEU A 15 28.99 -2.77 -27.11
N ALA A 16 28.00 -2.00 -27.59
CA ALA A 16 28.18 -1.14 -28.75
C ALA A 16 27.48 0.20 -28.56
N LEU A 17 28.26 1.25 -28.83
CA LEU A 17 28.06 2.66 -28.55
C LEU A 17 26.95 3.33 -29.37
N ALA A 18 26.43 4.40 -28.78
CA ALA A 18 25.70 5.48 -29.42
C ALA A 18 26.54 6.21 -30.49
N THR A 19 25.87 6.72 -31.54
CA THR A 19 26.28 7.95 -32.22
C THR A 19 25.05 8.81 -32.50
N ALA A 20 25.17 10.08 -32.15
CA ALA A 20 24.25 11.16 -32.46
C ALA A 20 24.35 11.56 -33.94
N HIS A 21 23.27 12.06 -34.52
CA HIS A 21 23.31 12.96 -35.67
C HIS A 21 22.31 14.10 -35.43
N ALA A 22 22.87 15.29 -35.25
CA ALA A 22 22.19 16.55 -35.50
C ALA A 22 22.46 16.94 -36.96
N ALA A 23 21.45 17.46 -37.64
CA ALA A 23 21.66 18.30 -38.82
C ALA A 23 20.54 19.35 -38.86
N GLU A 24 21.01 20.59 -38.90
CA GLU A 24 20.29 21.84 -39.08
C GLU A 24 19.61 21.89 -40.45
N ASP A 25 18.53 22.66 -40.57
CA ASP A 25 18.43 23.58 -41.71
C ASP A 25 17.63 24.84 -41.34
N ALA A 26 18.25 25.97 -41.62
CA ALA A 26 17.74 27.32 -41.42
C ALA A 26 17.44 27.93 -42.79
N GLY A 27 16.39 28.75 -42.90
CA GLY A 27 16.06 29.39 -44.18
C GLY A 27 14.89 30.35 -44.19
N VAL A 28 15.11 31.56 -43.62
CA VAL A 28 14.75 32.92 -44.08
C VAL A 28 13.63 33.02 -45.16
N GLY A 29 12.61 33.87 -45.13
CA GLY A 29 12.28 35.10 -44.42
C GLY A 29 11.30 35.91 -45.30
N GLY A 30 10.70 36.99 -44.79
CA GLY A 30 9.94 37.93 -45.64
C GLY A 30 8.85 38.73 -44.91
N LEU A 31 9.17 39.98 -44.60
CA LEU A 31 8.33 41.02 -44.00
C LEU A 31 7.22 41.53 -44.95
N SER A 32 6.10 42.02 -44.40
CA SER A 32 5.78 43.48 -44.33
C SER A 32 4.28 43.79 -44.18
N SER A 33 3.99 44.73 -43.26
CA SER A 33 2.95 45.81 -43.24
C SER A 33 1.53 45.54 -43.78
N GLY A 34 0.41 45.90 -43.15
CA GLY A 34 0.09 46.98 -42.21
C GLY A 34 -1.30 47.55 -42.61
N GLY A 35 -2.12 48.00 -41.65
CA GLY A 35 -3.36 48.75 -41.91
C GLY A 35 -4.58 48.26 -41.12
N GLY A 36 -5.07 49.07 -40.19
CA GLY A 36 -6.25 48.78 -39.37
C GLY A 36 -7.57 49.27 -39.97
N ALA A 37 -8.68 48.68 -39.53
CA ALA A 37 -10.00 49.32 -39.45
C ALA A 37 -10.98 48.46 -38.62
N ALA A 38 -11.62 49.12 -37.66
CA ALA A 38 -13.02 49.03 -37.18
C ALA A 38 -13.73 47.68 -36.92
N ALA A 39 -14.52 47.71 -35.84
CA ALA A 39 -15.28 46.63 -35.22
C ALA A 39 -16.54 46.16 -35.96
N ALA A 40 -16.90 44.88 -35.78
CA ALA A 40 -18.27 44.32 -35.76
C ALA A 40 -18.23 42.84 -35.28
N PRO A 41 -19.33 42.27 -34.73
CA PRO A 41 -19.29 41.21 -33.74
C PRO A 41 -19.20 39.78 -34.32
N ALA A 42 -18.67 38.88 -33.49
CA ALA A 42 -18.50 37.46 -33.77
C ALA A 42 -19.83 36.70 -33.92
N PRO A 43 -20.00 35.83 -34.93
CA PRO A 43 -20.96 34.75 -34.90
C PRO A 43 -20.26 33.43 -34.57
N GLY A 44 -20.83 32.69 -33.62
CA GLY A 44 -20.66 31.23 -33.53
C GLY A 44 -19.42 30.74 -32.79
N ALA A 45 -19.44 30.84 -31.47
CA ALA A 45 -18.76 29.83 -30.66
C ALA A 45 -19.45 28.48 -30.93
N ALA A 46 -18.90 27.70 -31.84
CA ALA A 46 -19.22 26.30 -31.99
C ALA A 46 -18.83 25.61 -30.67
N SER A 47 -19.83 25.35 -29.83
CA SER A 47 -19.73 24.43 -28.71
C SER A 47 -19.30 23.07 -29.23
N ALA A 48 -18.01 22.75 -29.10
CA ALA A 48 -17.54 21.37 -29.10
C ALA A 48 -17.94 20.71 -27.76
N SER A 49 -19.24 20.53 -27.55
CA SER A 49 -19.76 19.73 -26.44
C SER A 49 -19.87 18.28 -26.91
N GLY A 50 -18.78 17.53 -26.79
CA GLY A 50 -18.84 16.06 -26.76
C GLY A 50 -19.53 15.60 -25.48
N ALA A 51 -20.83 15.88 -25.36
CA ALA A 51 -21.64 15.41 -24.25
C ALA A 51 -21.80 13.90 -24.36
N VAL A 52 -21.23 13.15 -23.43
CA VAL A 52 -21.49 11.71 -23.32
C VAL A 52 -22.92 11.56 -22.80
N SER A 53 -23.85 11.15 -23.66
CA SER A 53 -25.25 10.88 -23.29
C SER A 53 -25.32 9.85 -22.16
N ASP A 54 -26.24 10.06 -21.22
CA ASP A 54 -26.44 9.20 -20.05
C ASP A 54 -27.31 8.00 -20.45
N VAL A 55 -26.73 7.10 -21.26
CA VAL A 55 -27.40 5.93 -21.89
C VAL A 55 -28.20 5.07 -20.89
N VAL A 56 -27.86 5.14 -19.60
CA VAL A 56 -28.52 4.42 -18.52
C VAL A 56 -30.00 4.81 -18.37
N VAL A 57 -30.38 6.06 -18.63
CA VAL A 57 -31.77 6.52 -18.50
C VAL A 57 -32.57 6.29 -19.78
N ASP A 58 -31.91 6.37 -20.93
CA ASP A 58 -32.54 6.24 -22.25
C ASP A 58 -32.82 4.77 -22.64
N SER A 59 -32.08 3.82 -22.06
CA SER A 59 -32.23 2.37 -22.30
C SER A 59 -33.46 1.73 -21.64
N GLY A 60 -34.29 2.50 -20.93
CA GLY A 60 -35.56 2.04 -20.35
C GLY A 60 -35.44 1.25 -19.04
N ALA A 61 -34.40 0.40 -18.88
CA ALA A 61 -34.21 -0.46 -17.69
C ALA A 61 -34.19 0.33 -16.36
N CYS A 62 -33.65 1.55 -16.37
CA CYS A 62 -33.59 2.40 -15.18
C CYS A 62 -34.65 3.51 -15.12
N LYS A 63 -35.56 3.61 -16.10
CA LYS A 63 -36.48 4.76 -16.23
C LYS A 63 -37.37 4.95 -14.99
N ALA A 64 -37.96 3.87 -14.48
CA ALA A 64 -38.81 3.91 -13.29
C ALA A 64 -38.01 4.30 -12.04
N ALA A 65 -36.86 3.66 -11.82
CA ALA A 65 -35.98 3.96 -10.69
C ALA A 65 -35.44 5.39 -10.74
N PHE A 66 -35.13 5.92 -11.93
CA PHE A 66 -34.68 7.29 -12.09
C PHE A 66 -35.78 8.29 -11.74
N THR A 67 -37.01 8.04 -12.19
CA THR A 67 -38.17 8.89 -11.88
C THR A 67 -38.45 8.93 -10.37
N ASP A 68 -38.37 7.78 -9.71
CA ASP A 68 -38.61 7.66 -8.26
C ASP A 68 -37.48 8.30 -7.41
N LEU A 69 -36.21 8.08 -7.78
CA LEU A 69 -35.08 8.36 -6.90
C LEU A 69 -34.28 9.61 -7.27
N CYS A 70 -34.32 10.00 -8.53
CA CYS A 70 -33.35 10.91 -9.16
C CYS A 70 -33.97 11.91 -10.14
N SER A 71 -35.30 12.11 -10.12
CA SER A 71 -36.02 13.02 -11.03
C SER A 71 -35.57 14.49 -10.97
N HIS A 72 -34.95 14.90 -9.86
CA HIS A 72 -34.36 16.24 -9.67
C HIS A 72 -33.00 16.42 -10.37
N ILE A 73 -32.41 15.34 -10.91
CA ILE A 73 -31.10 15.38 -11.56
C ILE A 73 -31.30 15.54 -13.06
N THR A 74 -30.62 16.51 -13.67
CA THR A 74 -30.57 16.61 -15.13
C THR A 74 -29.63 15.53 -15.67
N PRO A 75 -30.08 14.63 -16.58
CA PRO A 75 -29.21 13.63 -17.21
C PRO A 75 -28.01 14.25 -17.95
N GLY A 76 -26.99 13.43 -18.20
CA GLY A 76 -25.79 13.80 -18.95
C GLY A 76 -24.54 13.87 -18.07
N ASN A 77 -23.38 13.60 -18.66
CA ASN A 77 -22.08 13.51 -17.97
C ASN A 77 -22.11 12.51 -16.79
N GLY A 78 -22.91 11.45 -16.90
CA GLY A 78 -23.06 10.40 -15.89
C GLY A 78 -23.75 10.84 -14.59
N ARG A 79 -24.41 12.01 -14.57
CA ARG A 79 -25.10 12.49 -13.36
C ARG A 79 -26.25 11.57 -12.96
N ALA A 80 -27.02 11.05 -13.90
CA ALA A 80 -28.13 10.14 -13.61
C ALA A 80 -27.60 8.79 -13.12
N ALA A 81 -26.61 8.21 -13.82
CA ALA A 81 -25.95 6.98 -13.38
C ALA A 81 -25.33 7.11 -11.97
N ASN A 82 -24.72 8.25 -11.65
CA ASN A 82 -24.16 8.52 -10.32
C ASN A 82 -25.23 8.60 -9.24
N CYS A 83 -26.35 9.28 -9.52
CA CYS A 83 -27.47 9.35 -8.59
C CYS A 83 -28.04 7.96 -8.30
N LEU A 84 -28.34 7.18 -9.33
CA LEU A 84 -28.87 5.82 -9.19
C LEU A 84 -27.93 4.94 -8.38
N ARG A 85 -26.63 4.94 -8.70
CA ARG A 85 -25.59 4.20 -7.96
C ARG A 85 -25.54 4.60 -6.49
N SER A 86 -25.57 5.90 -6.19
CA SER A 86 -25.53 6.43 -4.83
C SER A 86 -26.78 6.02 -4.02
N LYS A 87 -27.97 6.19 -4.60
CA LYS A 87 -29.24 5.81 -3.95
C LYS A 87 -29.31 4.31 -3.71
N ASN A 88 -28.83 3.48 -4.66
CA ASN A 88 -28.78 2.03 -4.48
C ASN A 88 -27.81 1.61 -3.38
N ALA A 89 -26.61 2.22 -3.33
CA ALA A 89 -25.61 1.94 -2.29
C ALA A 89 -26.12 2.30 -0.89
N ALA A 90 -26.73 3.48 -0.73
CA ALA A 90 -27.32 3.90 0.55
C ALA A 90 -28.45 2.97 1.02
N ALA A 91 -29.21 2.39 0.09
CA ALA A 91 -30.28 1.45 0.41
C ALA A 91 -29.77 0.03 0.73
N LYS A 92 -28.70 -0.41 0.06
CA LYS A 92 -28.01 -1.69 0.38
C LYS A 92 -27.52 -1.71 1.83
N ASN A 93 -27.02 -0.59 2.36
CA ASN A 93 -26.64 -0.45 3.77
C ASN A 93 -27.82 -0.63 4.74
N ARG A 94 -29.07 -0.55 4.26
CA ARG A 94 -30.32 -0.77 5.03
C ARG A 94 -30.98 -2.11 4.71
N GLY A 95 -30.29 -3.01 4.02
CA GLY A 95 -30.73 -4.39 3.76
C GLY A 95 -31.65 -4.60 2.55
N LYS A 96 -31.99 -3.55 1.78
CA LYS A 96 -32.82 -3.70 0.56
C LYS A 96 -32.30 -2.81 -0.57
N PRO A 97 -31.78 -3.37 -1.68
CA PRO A 97 -31.46 -2.62 -2.89
C PRO A 97 -32.68 -1.86 -3.41
N LYS A 98 -32.45 -0.68 -4.01
CA LYS A 98 -33.50 0.15 -4.61
C LYS A 98 -33.58 0.02 -6.13
N LEU A 99 -32.58 -0.59 -6.77
CA LEU A 99 -32.59 -0.86 -8.20
C LEU A 99 -32.90 -2.33 -8.46
N ALA A 100 -33.72 -2.59 -9.48
CA ALA A 100 -33.86 -3.91 -10.07
C ALA A 100 -32.53 -4.37 -10.67
N SER A 101 -32.34 -5.69 -10.82
CA SER A 101 -31.06 -6.28 -11.22
C SER A 101 -30.57 -5.84 -12.60
N ASP A 102 -31.49 -5.66 -13.55
CA ASP A 102 -31.23 -5.15 -14.89
C ASP A 102 -30.77 -3.68 -14.87
N CYS A 103 -31.41 -2.84 -14.06
CA CYS A 103 -30.98 -1.46 -13.86
C CYS A 103 -29.63 -1.37 -13.12
N ASP A 104 -29.41 -2.17 -12.06
CA ASP A 104 -28.13 -2.20 -11.33
C ASP A 104 -26.97 -2.63 -12.26
N GLU A 105 -27.22 -3.59 -13.17
CA GLU A 105 -26.24 -4.00 -14.16
C GLU A 105 -26.03 -2.93 -15.24
N ALA A 106 -27.09 -2.29 -15.76
CA ALA A 106 -26.95 -1.20 -16.73
C ALA A 106 -26.13 -0.02 -16.17
N VAL A 107 -26.39 0.37 -14.92
CA VAL A 107 -25.61 1.38 -14.19
C VAL A 107 -24.15 0.93 -14.06
N SER A 108 -23.92 -0.34 -13.72
CA SER A 108 -22.56 -0.89 -13.60
C SER A 108 -21.80 -0.86 -14.93
N GLN A 109 -22.45 -1.27 -16.03
CA GLN A 109 -21.85 -1.28 -17.36
C GLN A 109 -21.49 0.11 -17.87
N TYR A 110 -22.29 1.12 -17.53
CA TYR A 110 -21.94 2.53 -17.80
C TYR A 110 -20.63 2.93 -17.12
N PHE A 111 -20.45 2.64 -15.83
CA PHE A 111 -19.20 2.99 -15.16
C PHE A 111 -18.00 2.19 -15.69
N ILE A 112 -18.21 0.92 -16.07
CA ILE A 112 -17.17 0.11 -16.70
C ILE A 112 -16.75 0.71 -18.05
N SER A 113 -17.70 1.21 -18.85
CA SER A 113 -17.36 1.84 -20.13
C SER A 113 -16.60 3.16 -19.93
N VAL A 114 -17.00 3.99 -18.97
CA VAL A 114 -16.27 5.20 -18.60
C VAL A 114 -14.86 4.88 -18.09
N ALA A 115 -14.69 3.83 -17.29
CA ALA A 115 -13.40 3.43 -16.74
C ALA A 115 -12.37 2.98 -17.78
N LYS A 116 -12.79 2.60 -19.00
CA LYS A 116 -11.89 2.24 -20.10
C LYS A 116 -11.08 3.43 -20.62
N ASP A 117 -11.64 4.63 -20.55
CA ASP A 117 -10.95 5.86 -20.93
C ASP A 117 -11.47 7.01 -20.05
N PRO A 118 -11.09 7.04 -18.76
CA PRO A 118 -11.64 7.98 -17.80
C PRO A 118 -11.19 9.41 -18.12
N VAL A 119 -10.03 9.60 -18.74
CA VAL A 119 -9.55 10.92 -19.14
C VAL A 119 -10.42 11.51 -20.25
N LYS A 120 -10.92 10.70 -21.19
CA LYS A 120 -11.84 11.17 -22.22
C LYS A 120 -13.30 11.23 -21.77
N LEU A 121 -13.73 10.26 -20.96
CA LEU A 121 -15.14 10.05 -20.64
C LEU A 121 -15.59 10.63 -19.29
N ASN A 122 -14.64 11.06 -18.44
CA ASN A 122 -14.93 11.82 -17.23
C ASN A 122 -14.44 13.29 -17.39
N PRO A 123 -15.33 14.22 -17.78
CA PRO A 123 -14.94 15.61 -18.04
C PRO A 123 -14.44 16.34 -16.78
N GLU A 124 -14.89 15.94 -15.58
CA GLU A 124 -14.36 16.52 -14.34
C GLU A 124 -12.90 16.10 -14.11
N LEU A 125 -12.56 14.83 -14.37
CA LEU A 125 -11.17 14.36 -14.25
C LEU A 125 -10.29 15.06 -15.30
N ALA A 126 -10.75 15.12 -16.55
CA ALA A 126 -10.02 15.75 -17.65
C ALA A 126 -9.69 17.22 -17.34
N LYS A 127 -10.68 17.95 -16.82
CA LYS A 127 -10.54 19.37 -16.45
C LYS A 127 -9.56 19.56 -15.30
N GLU A 128 -9.76 18.86 -14.19
CA GLU A 128 -8.96 19.09 -12.98
C GLU A 128 -7.53 18.53 -13.07
N CYS A 129 -7.25 17.65 -14.04
CA CYS A 129 -5.92 17.10 -14.32
C CYS A 129 -5.29 17.60 -15.62
N ALA A 130 -5.83 18.65 -16.24
CA ALA A 130 -5.43 19.06 -17.60
C ALA A 130 -3.92 19.39 -17.69
N GLU A 131 -3.37 20.08 -16.69
CA GLU A 131 -1.96 20.45 -16.64
C GLU A 131 -1.06 19.22 -16.52
N GLU A 132 -1.38 18.29 -15.62
CA GLU A 132 -0.59 17.09 -15.37
C GLU A 132 -0.71 16.07 -16.51
N LEU A 133 -1.88 16.00 -17.15
CA LEU A 133 -2.06 15.14 -18.32
C LEU A 133 -1.11 15.56 -19.45
N THR A 134 -0.94 16.86 -19.67
CA THR A 134 0.00 17.38 -20.67
C THR A 134 1.45 17.29 -20.20
N SER A 135 1.77 17.84 -19.02
CA SER A 135 3.16 18.01 -18.56
C SER A 135 3.80 16.74 -17.99
N LEU A 136 3.01 15.83 -17.41
CA LEU A 136 3.52 14.62 -16.78
C LEU A 136 3.22 13.36 -17.60
N CYS A 137 2.06 13.26 -18.24
CA CYS A 137 1.65 12.01 -18.90
C CYS A 137 1.80 12.01 -20.41
N GLY A 138 1.76 13.16 -21.08
CA GLY A 138 1.90 13.29 -22.52
C GLY A 138 0.98 12.32 -23.27
N ASP A 139 1.57 11.52 -24.16
CA ASP A 139 0.86 10.58 -25.03
C ASP A 139 0.84 9.14 -24.51
N GLN A 140 1.06 8.91 -23.21
CA GLN A 140 0.94 7.57 -22.65
C GLN A 140 -0.48 6.99 -22.87
N ASP A 141 -0.56 5.75 -23.33
CA ASP A 141 -1.83 5.06 -23.63
C ASP A 141 -2.76 5.00 -22.41
N ASP A 142 -2.22 4.62 -21.26
CA ASP A 142 -2.98 4.56 -19.99
C ASP A 142 -2.66 5.79 -19.13
N LYS A 143 -3.26 6.93 -19.51
CA LYS A 143 -3.11 8.19 -18.78
C LYS A 143 -3.59 8.09 -17.32
N MET A 144 -4.58 7.24 -17.03
CA MET A 144 -5.03 7.01 -15.65
C MET A 144 -3.95 6.31 -14.82
N LEU A 145 -3.32 5.26 -15.35
CA LEU A 145 -2.20 4.59 -14.71
C LEU A 145 -1.01 5.54 -14.53
N CYS A 146 -0.73 6.41 -15.50
CA CYS A 146 0.27 7.46 -15.37
C CYS A 146 0.01 8.36 -14.16
N LEU A 147 -1.20 8.92 -14.07
CA LEU A 147 -1.61 9.78 -12.96
C LEU A 147 -1.48 9.06 -11.62
N LYS A 148 -1.95 7.80 -11.51
CA LYS A 148 -1.79 6.97 -10.30
C LYS A 148 -0.32 6.79 -9.91
N LYS A 149 0.55 6.48 -10.87
CA LYS A 149 2.01 6.29 -10.61
C LYS A 149 2.70 7.59 -10.20
N LYS A 150 2.28 8.72 -10.77
CA LYS A 150 2.84 10.05 -10.50
C LYS A 150 2.05 10.82 -9.44
N LYS A 151 1.18 10.16 -8.67
CA LYS A 151 0.23 10.79 -7.73
C LYS A 151 0.87 11.81 -6.80
N LEU A 152 2.10 11.59 -6.32
CA LEU A 152 2.81 12.55 -5.46
C LEU A 152 3.12 13.88 -6.15
N LYS A 153 3.28 13.90 -7.47
CA LYS A 153 3.60 15.06 -8.29
C LYS A 153 2.37 15.82 -8.80
N LEU A 154 1.16 15.30 -8.54
CA LEU A 154 -0.09 15.93 -8.98
C LEU A 154 -0.48 17.10 -8.06
N GLY A 155 -1.18 18.09 -8.60
CA GLY A 155 -1.86 19.12 -7.83
C GLY A 155 -3.03 18.56 -7.02
N ASP A 156 -3.45 19.26 -5.96
CA ASP A 156 -4.44 18.74 -5.01
C ASP A 156 -5.81 18.45 -5.65
N SER A 157 -6.22 19.26 -6.63
CA SER A 157 -7.48 19.02 -7.36
C SER A 157 -7.41 17.72 -8.19
N CYS A 158 -6.34 17.55 -8.98
CA CYS A 158 -6.13 16.33 -9.74
C CYS A 158 -5.97 15.10 -8.82
N LYS A 159 -5.20 15.21 -7.72
CA LYS A 159 -5.08 14.15 -6.69
C LYS A 159 -6.46 13.72 -6.17
N ALA A 160 -7.35 14.68 -5.89
CA ALA A 160 -8.69 14.38 -5.37
C ALA A 160 -9.55 13.62 -6.41
N LYS A 161 -9.48 13.99 -7.69
CA LYS A 161 -10.18 13.27 -8.76
C LYS A 161 -9.60 11.87 -8.99
N VAL A 162 -8.28 11.74 -9.05
CA VAL A 162 -7.59 10.44 -9.15
C VAL A 162 -7.97 9.54 -7.97
N PHE A 163 -8.00 10.08 -6.75
CA PHE A 163 -8.40 9.33 -5.57
C PHE A 163 -9.89 8.92 -5.61
N LYS A 164 -10.78 9.75 -6.15
CA LYS A 164 -12.18 9.40 -6.39
C LYS A 164 -12.31 8.20 -7.33
N GLU A 165 -11.53 8.16 -8.40
CA GLU A 165 -11.48 6.99 -9.29
C GLU A 165 -10.92 5.74 -8.58
N GLN A 166 -9.88 5.91 -7.74
CA GLN A 166 -9.34 4.81 -6.94
C GLN A 166 -10.37 4.25 -5.94
N LEU A 167 -11.21 5.09 -5.32
CA LEU A 167 -12.29 4.65 -4.44
C LEU A 167 -13.36 3.86 -5.21
N ALA A 168 -13.73 4.30 -6.41
CA ALA A 168 -14.67 3.56 -7.26
C ALA A 168 -14.10 2.19 -7.66
N ALA A 169 -12.83 2.15 -8.08
CA ALA A 169 -12.09 0.94 -8.38
C ALA A 169 -11.92 0.01 -7.17
N ALA A 170 -11.73 0.54 -5.96
CA ALA A 170 -11.69 -0.25 -4.74
C ALA A 170 -13.05 -0.90 -4.42
N ALA A 171 -14.14 -0.16 -4.66
CA ALA A 171 -15.50 -0.67 -4.50
C ALA A 171 -15.86 -1.74 -5.53
N ASP A 172 -15.49 -1.58 -6.80
CA ASP A 172 -15.70 -2.57 -7.84
C ASP A 172 -14.43 -2.74 -8.69
N LEU A 173 -13.80 -3.91 -8.56
CA LEU A 173 -12.58 -4.30 -9.30
C LEU A 173 -12.74 -4.10 -10.82
N ARG A 174 -13.96 -4.24 -11.36
CA ARG A 174 -14.24 -4.05 -12.80
C ARG A 174 -13.95 -2.63 -13.29
N LEU A 175 -13.87 -1.65 -12.39
CA LEU A 175 -13.52 -0.26 -12.70
C LEU A 175 -12.00 -0.02 -12.67
N ASP A 176 -11.21 -0.98 -12.17
CA ASP A 176 -9.77 -1.01 -12.34
C ASP A 176 -9.44 -1.79 -13.62
N ILE A 177 -9.50 -1.13 -14.78
CA ILE A 177 -9.37 -1.80 -16.08
C ILE A 177 -8.02 -2.52 -16.23
N SER A 178 -6.93 -1.93 -15.71
CA SER A 178 -5.60 -2.54 -15.77
C SER A 178 -5.53 -3.81 -14.93
N LEU A 179 -6.07 -3.80 -13.71
CA LEU A 179 -6.11 -4.97 -12.85
C LEU A 179 -7.10 -6.04 -13.36
N TYR A 180 -8.31 -5.64 -13.72
CA TYR A 180 -9.35 -6.56 -14.18
C TYR A 180 -8.95 -7.29 -15.46
N SER A 181 -8.36 -6.59 -16.44
CA SER A 181 -7.90 -7.21 -17.69
C SER A 181 -6.79 -8.24 -17.46
N LYS A 182 -5.81 -7.93 -16.60
CA LYS A 182 -4.70 -8.82 -16.24
C LYS A 182 -5.12 -10.03 -15.40
N CYS A 183 -6.23 -9.92 -14.68
CA CYS A 183 -6.78 -10.97 -13.83
C CYS A 183 -8.03 -11.64 -14.42
N LYS A 184 -8.40 -11.36 -15.67
CA LYS A 184 -9.70 -11.77 -16.23
C LYS A 184 -9.90 -13.28 -16.17
N GLU A 185 -8.89 -14.04 -16.59
CA GLU A 185 -8.92 -15.50 -16.58
C GLU A 185 -9.01 -16.05 -15.15
N ASP A 186 -8.15 -15.56 -14.25
CA ASP A 186 -8.17 -15.94 -12.83
C ASP A 186 -9.51 -15.64 -12.15
N ILE A 187 -10.16 -14.52 -12.49
CA ILE A 187 -11.48 -14.18 -11.97
C ILE A 187 -12.53 -15.18 -12.47
N GLN A 188 -12.47 -15.55 -13.75
CA GLN A 188 -13.40 -16.48 -14.38
C GLN A 188 -13.24 -17.92 -13.88
N THR A 189 -12.03 -18.31 -13.46
CA THR A 189 -11.76 -19.66 -12.95
C THR A 189 -11.91 -19.73 -11.43
N SER A 190 -11.26 -18.83 -10.71
CA SER A 190 -11.10 -18.86 -9.25
C SER A 190 -12.11 -18.01 -8.47
N CYS A 191 -12.74 -17.02 -9.11
CA CYS A 191 -13.70 -16.10 -8.47
C CYS A 191 -15.10 -16.10 -9.12
N LYS A 192 -15.44 -17.11 -9.93
CA LYS A 192 -16.66 -17.16 -10.75
C LYS A 192 -17.98 -16.97 -9.99
N LYS A 193 -18.04 -17.41 -8.72
CA LYS A 193 -19.24 -17.32 -7.87
C LYS A 193 -19.31 -16.01 -7.07
N ILE A 194 -18.32 -15.14 -7.23
CA ILE A 194 -18.21 -13.91 -6.45
C ILE A 194 -18.93 -12.78 -7.19
N ARG A 195 -19.98 -12.23 -6.57
CA ARG A 195 -20.69 -11.06 -7.09
C ARG A 195 -19.74 -9.85 -7.16
N PRO A 196 -19.70 -9.07 -8.25
CA PRO A 196 -18.94 -7.82 -8.32
C PRO A 196 -19.39 -6.75 -7.32
N GLY A 197 -18.56 -5.74 -7.09
CA GLY A 197 -18.83 -4.66 -6.12
C GLY A 197 -18.50 -5.01 -4.66
N GLU A 198 -18.61 -4.00 -3.79
CA GLU A 198 -18.29 -4.07 -2.34
C GLU A 198 -16.89 -4.64 -2.04
N GLY A 199 -15.94 -4.49 -2.97
CA GLY A 199 -14.57 -5.01 -2.84
C GLY A 199 -14.48 -6.54 -2.86
N ARG A 200 -15.55 -7.28 -3.16
CA ARG A 200 -15.56 -8.75 -3.08
C ARG A 200 -14.56 -9.42 -4.02
N LEU A 201 -14.48 -8.96 -5.26
CA LEU A 201 -13.50 -9.49 -6.22
C LEU A 201 -12.06 -9.17 -5.81
N HIS A 202 -11.81 -7.98 -5.24
CA HIS A 202 -10.52 -7.66 -4.64
C HIS A 202 -10.16 -8.62 -3.51
N ASN A 203 -11.11 -8.93 -2.63
CA ASN A 203 -10.89 -9.86 -1.53
C ASN A 203 -10.65 -11.30 -2.02
N CYS A 204 -11.38 -11.75 -3.06
CA CYS A 204 -11.14 -13.05 -3.68
C CYS A 204 -9.71 -13.17 -4.21
N LEU A 205 -9.27 -12.18 -5.01
CA LEU A 205 -7.90 -12.14 -5.54
C LEU A 205 -6.85 -12.06 -4.41
N LYS A 206 -7.11 -11.28 -3.35
CA LYS A 206 -6.23 -11.20 -2.15
C LYS A 206 -6.02 -12.57 -1.50
N ILE A 207 -7.08 -13.37 -1.37
CA ILE A 207 -7.01 -14.72 -0.79
C ILE A 207 -6.21 -15.66 -1.70
N LYS A 208 -6.49 -15.63 -3.02
CA LYS A 208 -5.85 -16.52 -4.00
C LYS A 208 -4.39 -16.16 -4.30
N TYR A 209 -4.01 -14.89 -4.15
CA TYR A 209 -2.64 -14.40 -4.36
C TYR A 209 -1.59 -15.17 -3.54
N ASN A 210 -1.91 -15.52 -2.28
CA ASN A 210 -1.03 -16.27 -1.39
C ASN A 210 -1.44 -17.74 -1.23
N SER A 211 -2.28 -18.28 -2.13
CA SER A 211 -2.69 -19.68 -2.04
C SER A 211 -1.46 -20.59 -2.16
N LYS A 212 -1.33 -21.53 -1.22
CA LYS A 212 -0.32 -22.59 -1.27
C LYS A 212 -0.73 -23.73 -2.21
N ASP A 213 -1.99 -23.77 -2.61
CA ASP A 213 -2.49 -24.73 -3.58
C ASP A 213 -2.20 -24.20 -5.01
N PRO A 214 -1.35 -24.89 -5.79
CA PRO A 214 -1.07 -24.50 -7.17
C PRO A 214 -2.31 -24.49 -8.07
N ALA A 215 -3.35 -25.27 -7.75
CA ALA A 215 -4.61 -25.29 -8.49
C ALA A 215 -5.50 -24.07 -8.20
N GLU A 216 -5.19 -23.32 -7.14
CA GLU A 216 -5.94 -22.14 -6.72
C GLU A 216 -5.10 -20.85 -6.70
N THR A 217 -3.84 -20.91 -7.13
CA THR A 217 -2.96 -19.75 -7.18
C THR A 217 -3.21 -18.94 -8.45
N LEU A 218 -3.01 -17.63 -8.37
CA LEU A 218 -3.19 -16.73 -9.51
C LEU A 218 -2.05 -16.87 -10.53
N THR A 219 -2.34 -16.57 -11.80
CA THR A 219 -1.31 -16.37 -12.83
C THR A 219 -0.31 -15.28 -12.43
N ASP A 220 0.94 -15.34 -12.92
CA ASP A 220 1.96 -14.34 -12.60
C ASP A 220 1.58 -12.93 -13.07
N THR A 221 0.92 -12.82 -14.23
CA THR A 221 0.36 -11.57 -14.73
C THR A 221 -0.66 -10.97 -13.75
N CYS A 222 -1.56 -11.79 -13.22
CA CYS A 222 -2.52 -11.34 -12.22
C CYS A 222 -1.86 -11.06 -10.86
N LYS A 223 -0.88 -11.87 -10.42
CA LYS A 223 -0.11 -11.62 -9.19
C LYS A 223 0.58 -10.26 -9.24
N ALA A 224 1.25 -9.93 -10.35
CA ALA A 224 1.87 -8.63 -10.55
C ALA A 224 0.86 -7.47 -10.47
N ALA A 225 -0.33 -7.64 -11.07
CA ALA A 225 -1.39 -6.64 -11.01
C ALA A 225 -1.98 -6.48 -9.59
N VAL A 226 -2.21 -7.60 -8.89
CA VAL A 226 -2.67 -7.60 -7.49
C VAL A 226 -1.63 -6.97 -6.58
N PHE A 227 -0.35 -7.25 -6.79
CA PHE A 227 0.74 -6.63 -6.05
C PHE A 227 0.76 -5.10 -6.24
N GLN A 228 0.61 -4.62 -7.47
CA GLN A 228 0.45 -3.18 -7.74
C GLN A 228 -0.77 -2.59 -7.03
N SER A 229 -1.90 -3.31 -7.00
CA SER A 229 -3.09 -2.91 -6.23
C SER A 229 -2.80 -2.83 -4.72
N LYS A 230 -1.99 -3.75 -4.17
CA LYS A 230 -1.58 -3.70 -2.75
C LYS A 230 -0.73 -2.47 -2.45
N ILE A 231 0.19 -2.10 -3.35
CA ILE A 231 0.97 -0.86 -3.25
C ILE A 231 0.02 0.35 -3.18
N GLU A 232 -0.96 0.45 -4.06
CA GLU A 232 -1.92 1.57 -4.07
C GLU A 232 -2.73 1.62 -2.76
N LYS A 233 -3.20 0.47 -2.27
CA LYS A 233 -3.99 0.36 -1.04
C LYS A 233 -3.20 0.62 0.24
N SER A 234 -1.87 0.64 0.18
CA SER A 234 -1.04 0.98 1.33
C SER A 234 -1.21 2.44 1.78
N GLU A 235 -1.65 3.33 0.88
CA GLU A 235 -1.76 4.76 1.15
C GLU A 235 -2.94 5.12 2.06
N ASP A 236 -4.09 4.47 1.89
CA ASP A 236 -5.33 4.87 2.58
C ASP A 236 -6.22 3.66 2.82
N ILE A 237 -6.73 3.52 4.05
CA ILE A 237 -7.61 2.40 4.43
C ILE A 237 -8.88 2.34 3.57
N ARG A 238 -9.37 3.47 3.06
CA ARG A 238 -10.58 3.54 2.24
C ARG A 238 -10.42 2.87 0.86
N LEU A 239 -9.19 2.66 0.42
CA LEU A 239 -8.89 1.89 -0.81
C LEU A 239 -9.00 0.38 -0.61
N ASP A 240 -9.12 -0.09 0.64
CA ASP A 240 -9.39 -1.48 0.99
C ASP A 240 -10.76 -1.57 1.66
N VAL A 241 -11.80 -1.88 0.87
CA VAL A 241 -13.20 -1.89 1.32
C VAL A 241 -13.44 -2.84 2.50
N ALA A 242 -12.78 -4.00 2.52
CA ALA A 242 -12.89 -4.95 3.62
C ALA A 242 -12.32 -4.35 4.91
N ALA A 243 -11.17 -3.68 4.81
CA ALA A 243 -10.54 -3.01 5.94
C ALA A 243 -11.34 -1.81 6.43
N LYS A 244 -11.81 -0.96 5.51
CA LYS A 244 -12.69 0.16 5.84
C LYS A 244 -13.93 -0.34 6.60
N SER A 245 -14.60 -1.37 6.08
CA SER A 245 -15.86 -1.87 6.65
C SER A 245 -15.67 -2.46 8.05
N LYS A 246 -14.56 -3.18 8.31
CA LYS A 246 -14.31 -3.79 9.62
C LYS A 246 -13.84 -2.80 10.68
N CYS A 247 -13.30 -1.65 10.27
CA CYS A 247 -12.68 -0.67 11.16
C CYS A 247 -13.43 0.66 11.24
N GLU A 248 -14.61 0.78 10.63
CA GLU A 248 -15.33 2.06 10.53
C GLU A 248 -15.64 2.64 11.92
N SER A 249 -16.13 1.81 12.86
CA SER A 249 -16.38 2.19 14.25
C SER A 249 -15.13 2.64 14.99
N GLU A 250 -14.00 1.94 14.81
CA GLU A 250 -12.74 2.26 15.46
C GLU A 250 -12.13 3.54 14.90
N VAL A 251 -12.33 3.82 13.60
CA VAL A 251 -11.90 5.08 13.00
C VAL A 251 -12.62 6.26 13.65
N GLU A 252 -13.95 6.17 13.81
CA GLU A 252 -14.75 7.22 14.46
C GLU A 252 -14.39 7.38 15.94
N LYS A 253 -14.22 6.27 16.66
CA LYS A 253 -13.98 6.28 18.11
C LYS A 253 -12.55 6.67 18.50
N PHE A 254 -11.55 6.13 17.82
CA PHE A 254 -10.15 6.25 18.23
C PHE A 254 -9.31 7.16 17.34
N CYS A 255 -9.76 7.43 16.10
CA CYS A 255 -8.97 8.12 15.07
C CYS A 255 -9.71 9.29 14.42
N SER A 256 -10.76 9.84 15.03
CA SER A 256 -11.57 10.95 14.49
C SER A 256 -10.76 12.20 14.15
N ASN A 257 -9.71 12.49 14.94
CA ASN A 257 -8.82 13.63 14.72
C ASN A 257 -7.66 13.34 13.74
N THR A 258 -7.61 12.14 13.17
CA THR A 258 -6.55 11.73 12.24
C THR A 258 -6.99 11.98 10.81
N LYS A 259 -6.16 12.69 10.04
CA LYS A 259 -6.42 12.89 8.61
C LYS A 259 -6.27 11.56 7.84
N PHE A 260 -7.12 11.36 6.84
CA PHE A 260 -6.94 10.28 5.88
C PHE A 260 -5.71 10.48 4.98
N GLY A 261 -5.34 9.44 4.23
CA GLY A 261 -4.12 9.39 3.42
C GLY A 261 -2.85 9.14 4.23
N GLU A 262 -1.75 8.91 3.52
CA GLU A 262 -0.41 8.65 4.06
C GLU A 262 -0.31 7.57 5.14
N ALA A 263 -1.18 6.56 5.05
CA ALA A 263 -1.36 5.46 6.00
C ALA A 263 -1.62 5.91 7.45
N ARG A 264 -2.02 7.18 7.67
CA ARG A 264 -2.16 7.75 9.03
C ARG A 264 -3.23 7.04 9.86
N ILE A 265 -4.40 6.80 9.27
CA ILE A 265 -5.49 6.06 9.92
C ILE A 265 -5.05 4.63 10.24
N GLN A 266 -4.33 3.97 9.33
CA GLN A 266 -3.87 2.61 9.55
C GLN A 266 -2.91 2.54 10.76
N LYS A 267 -1.96 3.48 10.85
CA LYS A 267 -1.09 3.62 12.03
C LYS A 267 -1.89 3.89 13.31
N CYS A 268 -2.81 4.86 13.29
CA CYS A 268 -3.62 5.20 14.46
C CYS A 268 -4.43 4.01 15.01
N LEU A 269 -5.06 3.24 14.11
CA LEU A 269 -5.80 2.03 14.46
C LEU A 269 -4.88 0.98 15.07
N TYR A 270 -3.71 0.75 14.48
CA TYR A 270 -2.73 -0.21 15.00
C TYR A 270 -2.22 0.20 16.38
N ASP A 271 -1.89 1.48 16.60
CA ASP A 271 -1.44 1.99 17.90
C ASP A 271 -2.55 1.94 18.96
N SER A 272 -3.81 2.00 18.54
CA SER A 272 -4.98 1.95 19.44
C SER A 272 -5.51 0.53 19.69
N ARG A 273 -4.95 -0.51 19.03
CA ARG A 273 -5.47 -1.90 19.02
C ARG A 273 -5.53 -2.59 20.39
N SER A 274 -4.86 -2.03 21.39
CA SER A 274 -4.82 -2.53 22.77
C SER A 274 -5.68 -1.73 23.73
N LYS A 275 -6.36 -0.67 23.27
CA LYS A 275 -7.25 0.14 24.10
C LYS A 275 -8.57 -0.59 24.34
N ASP A 276 -9.18 -0.31 25.48
CA ASP A 276 -10.48 -0.89 25.85
C ASP A 276 -11.58 -0.51 24.85
N GLY A 277 -12.40 -1.50 24.50
CA GLY A 277 -13.49 -1.34 23.54
C GLY A 277 -13.02 -1.13 22.10
N PHE A 278 -11.83 -1.63 21.75
CA PHE A 278 -11.38 -1.83 20.36
C PHE A 278 -11.84 -3.22 19.88
N GLY A 279 -12.56 -3.31 18.77
CA GLY A 279 -13.14 -4.57 18.29
C GLY A 279 -12.13 -5.56 17.72
N ASP A 280 -12.36 -6.86 17.94
CA ASP A 280 -11.48 -7.95 17.48
C ASP A 280 -11.38 -8.03 15.94
N ASP A 281 -12.47 -7.72 15.23
CA ASP A 281 -12.50 -7.73 13.76
C ASP A 281 -11.57 -6.68 13.16
N CYS A 282 -11.66 -5.44 13.66
CA CYS A 282 -10.73 -4.39 13.23
C CYS A 282 -9.30 -4.71 13.68
N LYS A 283 -9.12 -5.25 14.89
CA LYS A 283 -7.80 -5.59 15.44
C LYS A 283 -7.09 -6.61 14.56
N ALA A 284 -7.76 -7.69 14.19
CA ALA A 284 -7.22 -8.70 13.30
C ALA A 284 -6.93 -8.15 11.90
N GLU A 285 -7.83 -7.34 11.33
CA GLU A 285 -7.64 -6.76 10.00
C GLU A 285 -6.50 -5.75 9.97
N ILE A 286 -6.43 -4.82 10.93
CA ILE A 286 -5.37 -3.81 10.94
C ILE A 286 -4.00 -4.44 11.24
N GLN A 287 -3.93 -5.42 12.13
CA GLN A 287 -2.71 -6.18 12.37
C GLN A 287 -2.25 -6.89 11.10
N SER A 288 -3.17 -7.57 10.39
CA SER A 288 -2.84 -8.18 9.09
C SER A 288 -2.33 -7.15 8.08
N LYS A 289 -2.95 -5.95 8.00
CA LYS A 289 -2.48 -4.91 7.08
C LYS A 289 -1.09 -4.38 7.43
N ILE A 290 -0.84 -4.03 8.69
CA ILE A 290 0.45 -3.48 9.12
C ILE A 290 1.57 -4.52 9.01
N THR A 291 1.31 -5.78 9.36
CA THR A 291 2.29 -6.87 9.19
C THR A 291 2.60 -7.16 7.71
N ASN A 292 1.59 -7.12 6.83
CA ASN A 292 1.83 -7.25 5.39
C ASN A 292 2.61 -6.05 4.83
N ALA A 293 2.29 -4.83 5.25
CA ALA A 293 3.00 -3.61 4.83
C ALA A 293 4.49 -3.67 5.25
N ALA A 294 4.77 -4.08 6.48
CA ALA A 294 6.12 -4.21 7.03
C ALA A 294 6.99 -5.31 6.37
N SER A 295 6.45 -6.05 5.40
CA SER A 295 7.18 -7.12 4.71
C SER A 295 7.92 -6.71 3.45
N ASP A 296 7.57 -5.56 2.86
CA ASP A 296 8.24 -5.04 1.67
C ASP A 296 8.10 -3.51 1.65
N TYR A 297 9.19 -2.81 1.35
CA TYR A 297 9.22 -1.34 1.38
C TYR A 297 8.18 -0.71 0.44
N ARG A 298 7.76 -1.43 -0.62
CA ARG A 298 6.76 -0.97 -1.59
C ARG A 298 5.33 -1.04 -1.04
N LEU A 299 5.10 -1.92 -0.07
CA LEU A 299 3.81 -2.15 0.56
C LEU A 299 3.58 -1.28 1.81
N ASP A 300 4.63 -0.64 2.32
CA ASP A 300 4.52 0.37 3.37
C ASP A 300 4.63 1.77 2.75
N TRP A 301 3.50 2.48 2.67
CA TRP A 301 3.46 3.82 2.07
C TRP A 301 4.47 4.78 2.70
N LYS A 302 4.63 4.73 4.03
CA LYS A 302 5.49 5.67 4.75
C LYS A 302 6.95 5.39 4.44
N VAL A 303 7.37 4.12 4.44
CA VAL A 303 8.72 3.75 3.98
C VAL A 303 8.91 4.13 2.52
N LYS A 304 7.99 3.73 1.62
CA LYS A 304 8.07 4.03 0.19
C LYS A 304 8.24 5.52 -0.10
N THR A 305 7.54 6.39 0.64
CA THR A 305 7.52 7.83 0.34
C THR A 305 8.55 8.63 1.12
N LYS A 306 8.82 8.28 2.38
CA LYS A 306 9.77 9.01 3.22
C LYS A 306 11.21 8.51 3.05
N CYS A 307 11.40 7.24 2.70
CA CYS A 307 12.73 6.64 2.55
C CYS A 307 13.25 6.53 1.12
N LEU A 308 12.51 6.96 0.09
CA LEU A 308 12.90 6.67 -1.31
C LEU A 308 14.31 7.18 -1.65
N SER A 309 14.66 8.38 -1.18
CA SER A 309 15.98 8.98 -1.40
C SER A 309 17.07 8.16 -0.72
N ASP A 310 16.90 7.85 0.58
CA ASP A 310 17.87 7.05 1.34
C ASP A 310 17.99 5.63 0.80
N ILE A 311 16.89 4.97 0.43
CA ILE A 311 16.90 3.63 -0.19
C ILE A 311 17.71 3.65 -1.48
N THR A 312 17.52 4.67 -2.31
CA THR A 312 18.25 4.78 -3.60
C THR A 312 19.74 5.03 -3.37
N ALA A 313 20.11 5.77 -2.32
CA ALA A 313 21.50 6.09 -2.01
C ALA A 313 22.23 4.96 -1.26
N ILE A 314 21.54 4.23 -0.38
CA ILE A 314 22.14 3.29 0.57
C ILE A 314 21.95 1.83 0.13
N CYS A 315 20.80 1.49 -0.46
CA CYS A 315 20.41 0.12 -0.81
C CYS A 315 19.99 -0.04 -2.30
N PRO A 316 20.79 0.44 -3.27
CA PRO A 316 20.40 0.45 -4.69
C PRO A 316 20.22 -0.95 -5.28
N GLU A 317 21.06 -1.92 -4.90
CA GLU A 317 21.00 -3.29 -5.41
C GLU A 317 19.78 -4.04 -4.87
N GLU A 318 19.50 -3.92 -3.57
CA GLU A 318 18.29 -4.47 -2.96
C GLU A 318 17.04 -3.86 -3.57
N LYS A 319 17.07 -2.55 -3.87
CA LYS A 319 15.97 -1.86 -4.55
C LYS A 319 15.75 -2.44 -5.94
N LYS A 320 16.81 -2.67 -6.72
CA LYS A 320 16.74 -3.30 -8.05
C LYS A 320 16.15 -4.71 -7.98
N VAL A 321 16.54 -5.51 -6.98
CA VAL A 321 15.98 -6.85 -6.75
C VAL A 321 14.51 -6.78 -6.38
N ALA A 322 14.12 -5.90 -5.46
CA ALA A 322 12.72 -5.75 -5.06
C ALA A 322 11.87 -5.26 -6.25
N ASP A 323 12.30 -4.22 -6.96
CA ASP A 323 11.51 -3.59 -8.04
C ASP A 323 11.36 -4.45 -9.30
N SER A 324 12.22 -5.45 -9.49
CA SER A 324 12.12 -6.41 -10.60
C SER A 324 11.21 -7.60 -10.32
N SER A 325 10.64 -7.69 -9.11
CA SER A 325 9.79 -8.80 -8.66
C SER A 325 8.41 -8.31 -8.24
N PHE A 326 7.39 -9.18 -8.28
CA PHE A 326 6.07 -8.92 -7.70
C PHE A 326 5.84 -9.69 -6.39
N PHE A 327 6.90 -10.23 -5.80
CA PHE A 327 6.87 -10.91 -4.50
C PHE A 327 7.48 -10.04 -3.40
N GLU A 328 6.98 -10.19 -2.18
CA GLU A 328 7.49 -9.52 -0.99
C GLU A 328 8.81 -10.16 -0.54
N SER A 329 9.94 -9.56 -0.88
CA SER A 329 11.26 -10.11 -0.56
C SER A 329 11.83 -9.58 0.76
N GLY A 330 11.44 -8.38 1.18
CA GLY A 330 11.94 -7.72 2.39
C GLY A 330 13.42 -7.30 2.33
N VAL A 331 14.10 -7.47 1.19
CA VAL A 331 15.55 -7.23 1.04
C VAL A 331 15.93 -5.77 1.30
N VAL A 332 15.13 -4.81 0.81
CA VAL A 332 15.35 -3.38 1.04
C VAL A 332 15.22 -3.03 2.51
N ILE A 333 14.18 -3.51 3.19
CA ILE A 333 13.99 -3.26 4.62
C ILE A 333 15.15 -3.86 5.41
N SER A 334 15.60 -5.08 5.07
CA SER A 334 16.76 -5.71 5.70
C SER A 334 18.04 -4.87 5.55
N CYS A 335 18.31 -4.33 4.36
CA CYS A 335 19.45 -3.44 4.13
C CYS A 335 19.33 -2.13 4.90
N MET A 336 18.15 -1.51 4.91
CA MET A 336 17.90 -0.25 5.63
C MET A 336 18.06 -0.43 7.15
N LYS A 337 17.57 -1.54 7.72
CA LYS A 337 17.78 -1.88 9.14
C LYS A 337 19.27 -1.99 9.49
N LYS A 338 20.06 -2.70 8.68
CA LYS A 338 21.51 -2.82 8.87
C LYS A 338 22.26 -1.50 8.69
N SER A 339 21.68 -0.57 7.96
CA SER A 339 22.28 0.72 7.63
C SER A 339 21.65 1.89 8.39
N LEU A 340 20.95 1.63 9.50
CA LEU A 340 20.26 2.67 10.29
C LEU A 340 21.14 3.88 10.58
N GLY A 341 22.40 3.66 11.01
CA GLY A 341 23.36 4.72 11.29
C GLY A 341 23.65 5.64 10.08
N LYS A 342 23.50 5.14 8.85
CA LYS A 342 23.76 5.87 7.59
C LYS A 342 22.54 6.70 7.12
N ILE A 343 21.35 6.45 7.65
CA ILE A 343 20.12 7.14 7.23
C ILE A 343 20.10 8.55 7.81
N LYS A 344 20.26 9.57 6.96
CA LYS A 344 20.33 10.97 7.42
C LYS A 344 18.94 11.54 7.73
N ASP A 345 17.94 11.17 6.94
CA ASP A 345 16.57 11.65 7.16
C ASP A 345 15.96 10.98 8.40
N LYS A 346 15.70 11.79 9.43
CA LYS A 346 15.10 11.31 10.69
C LYS A 346 13.71 10.70 10.48
N THR A 347 12.94 11.23 9.53
CA THR A 347 11.61 10.68 9.21
C THR A 347 11.73 9.28 8.63
N CYS A 348 12.64 9.08 7.67
CA CYS A 348 12.91 7.75 7.14
C CYS A 348 13.41 6.81 8.24
N ARG A 349 14.41 7.24 9.02
CA ARG A 349 14.97 6.44 10.12
C ARG A 349 13.87 5.95 11.07
N ASN A 350 12.98 6.83 11.50
CA ASN A 350 11.86 6.48 12.38
C ASN A 350 10.88 5.50 11.72
N GLU A 351 10.64 5.60 10.41
CA GLU A 351 9.79 4.62 9.71
C GLU A 351 10.46 3.24 9.58
N ILE A 352 11.79 3.18 9.43
CA ILE A 352 12.55 1.92 9.47
C ILE A 352 12.53 1.31 10.88
N VAL A 353 12.70 2.13 11.93
CA VAL A 353 12.58 1.71 13.34
C VAL A 353 11.18 1.15 13.61
N ARG A 354 10.12 1.85 13.18
CA ARG A 354 8.73 1.37 13.30
C ARG A 354 8.53 0.02 12.62
N VAL A 355 9.03 -0.14 11.39
CA VAL A 355 8.91 -1.41 10.65
C VAL A 355 9.70 -2.53 11.33
N ALA A 356 10.89 -2.24 11.86
CA ALA A 356 11.67 -3.19 12.64
C ALA A 356 10.91 -3.65 13.89
N GLY A 357 10.26 -2.74 14.63
CA GLY A 357 9.38 -3.09 15.75
C GLY A 357 8.22 -4.00 15.33
N VAL A 358 7.51 -3.68 14.24
CA VAL A 358 6.45 -4.58 13.71
C VAL A 358 7.01 -5.96 13.35
N GLN A 359 8.20 -6.02 12.77
CA GLN A 359 8.88 -7.27 12.44
C GLN A 359 9.27 -8.06 13.70
N ALA A 360 9.74 -7.41 14.76
CA ALA A 360 10.05 -8.02 16.05
C ALA A 360 8.80 -8.54 16.78
N GLU A 361 7.63 -7.90 16.63
CA GLU A 361 6.36 -8.45 17.13
C GLU A 361 5.82 -9.60 16.28
N HIS A 362 6.09 -9.57 14.97
CA HIS A 362 5.50 -10.47 14.00
C HIS A 362 6.55 -10.99 13.02
N ILE A 363 7.18 -12.12 13.34
CA ILE A 363 8.18 -12.74 12.45
C ILE A 363 7.68 -12.91 11.01
N SER A 364 6.37 -13.14 10.80
CA SER A 364 5.75 -13.21 9.47
C SER A 364 5.91 -11.96 8.59
N ALA A 365 6.14 -10.80 9.20
CA ALA A 365 6.45 -9.55 8.51
C ALA A 365 7.93 -9.47 8.11
N ASN A 366 8.83 -10.21 8.76
CA ASN A 366 10.25 -10.27 8.40
C ASN A 366 10.51 -11.43 7.44
N LYS A 367 10.48 -11.14 6.13
CA LYS A 367 10.62 -12.17 5.08
C LYS A 367 11.94 -12.96 5.17
N PRO A 368 13.11 -12.33 5.34
CA PRO A 368 14.35 -13.05 5.63
C PRO A 368 14.25 -14.01 6.83
N ALA A 369 13.69 -13.55 7.96
CA ALA A 369 13.51 -14.40 9.15
C ALA A 369 12.56 -15.56 8.90
N MET A 370 11.41 -15.33 8.28
CA MET A 370 10.48 -16.42 7.92
C MET A 370 11.13 -17.48 7.03
N ASN A 371 11.90 -17.05 6.03
CA ASN A 371 12.54 -17.98 5.11
C ASN A 371 13.60 -18.82 5.84
N ALA A 372 14.38 -18.20 6.73
CA ALA A 372 15.41 -18.89 7.50
C ALA A 372 14.84 -19.82 8.60
N CYS A 373 13.75 -19.41 9.27
CA CYS A 373 13.26 -20.04 10.49
C CYS A 373 11.99 -20.88 10.35
N SER A 374 11.34 -20.95 9.17
CA SER A 374 10.06 -21.65 9.01
C SER A 374 10.04 -23.11 9.48
N VAL A 375 11.14 -23.84 9.25
CA VAL A 375 11.30 -25.24 9.69
C VAL A 375 11.45 -25.29 11.22
N ASP A 376 12.30 -24.44 11.80
CA ASP A 376 12.54 -24.40 13.24
C ASP A 376 11.29 -23.95 14.01
N ILE A 377 10.50 -23.00 13.48
CA ILE A 377 9.20 -22.62 14.04
C ILE A 377 8.28 -23.84 14.16
N THR A 378 8.23 -24.66 13.11
CA THR A 378 7.38 -25.86 13.09
C THR A 378 7.87 -26.92 14.07
N ARG A 379 9.19 -27.02 14.25
CA ARG A 379 9.84 -28.00 15.12
C ARG A 379 9.75 -27.64 16.60
N PHE A 380 10.07 -26.39 16.96
CA PHE A 380 10.25 -25.96 18.35
C PHE A 380 9.06 -25.14 18.87
N CYS A 381 8.35 -24.42 18.00
CA CYS A 381 7.29 -23.47 18.39
C CYS A 381 5.91 -23.77 17.76
N PRO A 382 5.44 -25.03 17.62
CA PRO A 382 4.25 -25.36 16.82
C PRO A 382 2.93 -24.83 17.40
N THR A 383 2.84 -24.65 18.71
CA THR A 383 1.63 -24.22 19.42
C THR A 383 1.65 -22.75 19.84
N VAL A 384 2.74 -22.04 19.54
CA VAL A 384 2.92 -20.65 19.94
C VAL A 384 2.02 -19.74 19.10
N LYS A 385 1.19 -18.94 19.79
CA LYS A 385 0.33 -17.95 19.13
C LYS A 385 1.17 -16.89 18.42
N LYS A 386 0.79 -16.54 17.20
CA LYS A 386 1.45 -15.51 16.39
C LYS A 386 1.22 -14.11 16.98
N GLY A 387 2.24 -13.27 16.90
CA GLY A 387 2.20 -11.87 17.33
C GLY A 387 2.77 -11.63 18.73
N GLU A 388 2.90 -10.35 19.09
CA GLU A 388 3.46 -9.90 20.38
C GLU A 388 4.87 -10.43 20.66
N GLY A 389 5.63 -10.79 19.63
CA GLY A 389 7.00 -11.30 19.74
C GLY A 389 7.10 -12.73 20.27
N LYS A 390 5.99 -13.41 20.55
CA LYS A 390 5.97 -14.74 21.19
C LYS A 390 6.73 -15.81 20.41
N LEU A 391 6.65 -15.76 19.07
CA LEU A 391 7.40 -16.68 18.21
C LEU A 391 8.90 -16.41 18.24
N GLN A 392 9.31 -15.13 18.19
CA GLN A 392 10.72 -14.77 18.37
C GLN A 392 11.25 -15.21 19.73
N SER A 393 10.53 -14.94 20.82
CA SER A 393 10.93 -15.36 22.17
C SER A 393 11.10 -16.88 22.26
N CYS A 394 10.20 -17.65 21.64
CA CYS A 394 10.32 -19.11 21.60
C CYS A 394 11.54 -19.57 20.77
N LEU A 395 11.78 -19.00 19.59
CA LEU A 395 12.99 -19.34 18.83
C LEU A 395 14.25 -19.01 19.64
N ARG A 396 14.26 -17.87 20.34
CA ARG A 396 15.39 -17.41 21.14
C ARG A 396 15.68 -18.32 22.33
N SER A 397 14.67 -18.89 22.98
CA SER A 397 14.87 -19.90 24.04
C SER A 397 15.43 -21.23 23.53
N HIS A 398 15.45 -21.43 22.21
CA HIS A 398 16.00 -22.61 21.55
C HIS A 398 17.24 -22.29 20.68
N LEU A 399 17.89 -21.11 20.84
CA LEU A 399 18.97 -20.62 19.96
C LEU A 399 19.99 -21.69 19.57
N GLN A 400 20.54 -22.42 20.55
CA GLN A 400 21.58 -23.43 20.34
C GLN A 400 21.08 -24.68 19.58
N GLN A 401 19.76 -24.89 19.52
CA GLN A 401 19.12 -26.03 18.85
C GLN A 401 18.59 -25.66 17.46
N LEU A 402 18.52 -24.36 17.13
CA LEU A 402 18.08 -23.89 15.83
C LEU A 402 19.04 -24.30 14.73
N SER A 403 18.51 -24.47 13.52
CA SER A 403 19.33 -24.62 12.32
C SER A 403 20.27 -23.41 12.12
N ASP A 404 21.42 -23.63 11.51
CA ASP A 404 22.40 -22.56 11.20
C ASP A 404 21.78 -21.33 10.51
N PRO A 405 20.93 -21.45 9.47
CA PRO A 405 20.33 -20.28 8.84
C PRO A 405 19.40 -19.52 9.79
N CYS A 406 18.57 -20.21 10.58
CA CYS A 406 17.67 -19.54 11.51
C CYS A 406 18.43 -18.88 12.66
N ARG A 407 19.39 -19.60 13.27
CA ARG A 407 20.23 -19.09 14.34
C ARG A 407 20.99 -17.83 13.90
N ALA A 408 21.62 -17.87 12.72
CA ALA A 408 22.30 -16.70 12.15
C ALA A 408 21.36 -15.53 11.84
N GLN A 409 20.09 -15.80 11.54
CA GLN A 409 19.10 -14.76 11.28
C GLN A 409 18.56 -14.15 12.58
N GLU A 410 18.29 -14.94 13.61
CA GLU A 410 17.95 -14.44 14.95
C GLU A 410 19.07 -13.57 15.52
N PHE A 411 20.34 -13.99 15.41
CA PHE A 411 21.47 -13.14 15.82
C PHE A 411 21.48 -11.78 15.10
N LYS A 412 21.26 -11.77 13.78
CA LYS A 412 21.19 -10.52 13.01
C LYS A 412 20.05 -9.63 13.45
N ASP A 413 18.87 -10.20 13.71
CA ASP A 413 17.72 -9.42 14.15
C ASP A 413 17.93 -8.90 15.57
N MET A 414 18.51 -9.68 16.50
CA MET A 414 18.87 -9.23 17.85
C MET A 414 19.85 -8.05 17.85
N VAL A 415 20.89 -8.09 17.01
CA VAL A 415 21.86 -6.97 16.86
C VAL A 415 21.20 -5.72 16.30
N VAL A 416 20.24 -5.86 15.39
CA VAL A 416 19.48 -4.70 14.89
C VAL A 416 18.56 -4.15 15.97
N GLU A 417 17.88 -5.03 16.70
CA GLU A 417 16.92 -4.67 17.75
C GLU A 417 17.58 -3.98 18.94
N SER A 418 18.86 -4.25 19.25
CA SER A 418 19.58 -3.57 20.33
C SER A 418 19.91 -2.11 20.02
N ALA A 419 19.78 -1.66 18.77
CA ALA A 419 20.06 -0.27 18.40
C ALA A 419 19.00 0.72 18.92
N ASP A 420 17.77 0.27 19.18
CA ASP A 420 16.68 1.11 19.66
C ASP A 420 15.60 0.30 20.39
N ILE A 421 15.18 0.75 21.56
CA ILE A 421 14.11 0.11 22.34
C ILE A 421 12.78 0.01 21.57
N GLU A 422 12.49 0.90 20.62
CA GLU A 422 11.29 0.80 19.77
C GLU A 422 11.32 -0.42 18.84
N MET A 423 12.50 -1.00 18.58
CA MET A 423 12.65 -2.28 17.88
C MET A 423 12.45 -3.49 18.79
N LYS A 424 12.27 -3.28 20.10
CA LYS A 424 11.89 -4.28 21.10
C LYS A 424 10.51 -3.94 21.70
N PRO A 425 9.39 -4.10 20.97
CA PRO A 425 8.10 -3.51 21.39
C PRO A 425 7.55 -4.02 22.72
N LYS A 426 7.88 -5.27 23.10
CA LYS A 426 7.52 -5.82 24.42
C LYS A 426 8.17 -4.97 25.54
N MET A 427 9.47 -4.74 25.44
CA MET A 427 10.23 -3.92 26.38
C MET A 427 9.78 -2.47 26.33
N ALA A 428 9.66 -1.86 25.14
CA ALA A 428 9.18 -0.47 25.00
C ALA A 428 7.82 -0.24 25.67
N ARG A 429 6.93 -1.23 25.62
CA ARG A 429 5.61 -1.16 26.27
C ARG A 429 5.70 -1.28 27.79
N ILE A 430 6.46 -2.26 28.29
CA ILE A 430 6.62 -2.53 29.72
C ILE A 430 7.38 -1.38 30.40
N CYS A 431 8.50 -0.97 29.82
CA CYS A 431 9.37 0.08 30.34
C CYS A 431 8.87 1.51 30.11
N LYS A 432 7.73 1.71 29.45
CA LYS A 432 7.21 3.06 29.17
C LYS A 432 7.13 3.97 30.40
N PRO A 433 6.68 3.52 31.59
CA PRO A 433 6.70 4.34 32.80
C PRO A 433 8.12 4.69 33.25
N SER A 434 9.04 3.71 33.25
CA SER A 434 10.45 3.91 33.63
C SER A 434 11.17 4.86 32.68
N ILE A 435 10.97 4.74 31.37
CA ILE A 435 11.53 5.67 30.36
C ILE A 435 11.10 7.10 30.66
N LYS A 436 9.83 7.31 31.03
CA LYS A 436 9.31 8.64 31.38
C LYS A 436 9.91 9.17 32.69
N LYS A 437 10.29 8.29 33.62
CA LYS A 437 10.82 8.65 34.93
C LYS A 437 12.32 8.94 34.89
N PHE A 438 13.10 8.06 34.27
CA PHE A 438 14.56 8.09 34.31
C PHE A 438 15.19 8.67 33.04
N CYS A 439 14.61 8.36 31.88
CA CYS A 439 15.22 8.62 30.57
C CYS A 439 14.55 9.79 29.83
N THR A 440 14.22 10.87 30.56
CA THR A 440 13.59 12.07 29.98
C THR A 440 14.49 12.76 28.98
N ASP A 441 13.91 13.29 27.90
CA ASP A 441 14.62 14.06 26.85
C ASP A 441 15.71 13.30 26.08
N MET A 442 15.81 11.98 26.25
CA MET A 442 16.66 11.14 25.41
C MET A 442 16.07 11.03 24.01
N THR A 443 16.93 11.20 23.00
CA THR A 443 16.50 10.91 21.62
C THR A 443 16.72 9.44 21.31
N HIS A 444 15.77 8.84 20.61
CA HIS A 444 15.82 7.47 20.10
C HIS A 444 17.08 7.19 19.24
N GLY A 445 17.47 5.92 19.18
CA GLY A 445 18.64 5.40 18.47
C GLY A 445 19.95 5.40 19.26
N ASP A 446 20.90 4.61 18.76
CA ASP A 446 22.24 4.41 19.31
C ASP A 446 22.22 3.82 20.74
N ALA A 447 21.26 2.92 21.01
CA ALA A 447 21.06 2.24 22.30
C ALA A 447 20.82 3.13 23.53
N ARG A 448 20.80 4.45 23.39
CA ARG A 448 20.77 5.42 24.50
C ARG A 448 19.67 5.18 25.55
N ILE A 449 18.44 4.90 25.13
CA ILE A 449 17.36 4.62 26.08
C ILE A 449 17.59 3.30 26.81
N PHE A 450 18.14 2.30 26.13
CA PHE A 450 18.49 1.02 26.75
C PHE A 450 19.61 1.21 27.77
N ASP A 451 20.67 1.95 27.42
CA ASP A 451 21.79 2.24 28.33
C ASP A 451 21.30 2.96 29.59
N CYS A 452 20.47 4.00 29.44
CA CYS A 452 19.84 4.69 30.57
C CYS A 452 18.99 3.75 31.45
N LEU A 453 18.18 2.90 30.84
CA LEU A 453 17.36 1.95 31.60
C LEU A 453 18.22 0.90 32.33
N SER A 454 19.33 0.45 31.73
CA SER A 454 20.27 -0.48 32.35
C SER A 454 21.00 0.18 33.53
N GLU A 455 21.42 1.44 33.42
CA GLU A 455 22.02 2.21 34.51
C GLU A 455 21.09 2.38 35.72
N HIS A 456 19.79 2.49 35.48
CA HIS A 456 18.76 2.64 36.52
C HIS A 456 18.07 1.32 36.90
N LYS A 457 18.53 0.16 36.42
CA LYS A 457 17.80 -1.13 36.58
C LYS A 457 17.68 -1.57 38.04
N ASP A 458 18.64 -1.17 38.88
CA ASP A 458 18.73 -1.56 40.29
C ASP A 458 18.24 -0.45 41.25
N ASP A 459 17.71 0.67 40.71
CA ASP A 459 17.14 1.74 41.53
C ASP A 459 15.84 1.28 42.22
N GLU A 460 15.63 1.67 43.48
CA GLU A 460 14.42 1.34 44.26
C GLU A 460 13.12 1.75 43.54
N ASP A 461 13.23 2.84 42.79
CA ASP A 461 12.14 3.50 42.09
C ASP A 461 11.84 2.91 40.69
N MET A 462 12.58 1.86 40.29
CA MET A 462 12.46 1.17 39.01
C MET A 462 11.23 0.23 39.00
N ASP A 463 10.52 0.19 37.87
CA ASP A 463 9.43 -0.77 37.68
C ASP A 463 9.99 -2.19 37.59
N ALA A 464 9.51 -3.08 38.47
CA ALA A 464 10.02 -4.44 38.57
C ALA A 464 9.87 -5.25 37.26
N ALA A 465 8.77 -5.04 36.52
CA ALA A 465 8.58 -5.72 35.24
C ALA A 465 9.54 -5.17 34.18
N CYS A 466 9.83 -3.87 34.18
CA CYS A 466 10.85 -3.30 33.31
C CYS A 466 12.26 -3.83 33.63
N ALA A 467 12.63 -3.88 34.92
CA ALA A 467 13.93 -4.43 35.35
C ALA A 467 14.09 -5.89 34.92
N GLU A 468 13.04 -6.72 35.06
CA GLU A 468 13.04 -8.11 34.60
C GLU A 468 13.24 -8.22 33.08
N GLU A 469 12.58 -7.37 32.28
CA GLU A 469 12.75 -7.38 30.83
C GLU A 469 14.16 -6.95 30.40
N ILE A 470 14.77 -5.95 31.06
CA ILE A 470 16.15 -5.53 30.79
C ILE A 470 17.11 -6.67 31.12
N GLN A 471 16.95 -7.27 32.30
CA GLN A 471 17.79 -8.38 32.75
C GLN A 471 17.70 -9.58 31.80
N ALA A 472 16.50 -9.91 31.33
CA ALA A 472 16.31 -10.99 30.37
C ALA A 472 17.01 -10.70 29.03
N ASP A 473 17.01 -9.45 28.57
CA ASP A 473 17.68 -9.05 27.33
C ASP A 473 19.21 -9.10 27.45
N GLU A 474 19.76 -8.64 28.58
CA GLU A 474 21.20 -8.70 28.88
C GLU A 474 21.70 -10.16 28.90
N VAL A 475 20.95 -11.08 29.52
CA VAL A 475 21.31 -12.51 29.54
C VAL A 475 21.36 -13.09 28.14
N ILE A 476 20.34 -12.82 27.32
CA ILE A 476 20.29 -13.30 25.93
C ILE A 476 21.50 -12.79 25.14
N MET A 477 21.87 -11.52 25.31
CA MET A 477 23.02 -10.91 24.61
C MET A 477 24.38 -11.50 25.01
N VAL A 478 24.51 -11.99 26.25
CA VAL A 478 25.74 -12.64 26.75
C VAL A 478 25.88 -14.09 26.26
N GLU A 479 24.76 -14.77 26.01
CA GLU A 479 24.73 -16.13 25.46
C GLU A 479 25.00 -16.19 23.93
N MET A 480 25.09 -15.03 23.27
CA MET A 480 25.47 -14.88 21.86
C MET A 480 26.98 -15.00 21.66
#